data_AF-A0A0H4PB83-F1
#
_entry.id   AF-A0A0H4PB83-F1
#
_cell.length_a   1.000
_cell.length_b   1.000
_cell.length_c   1.000
_cell.angle_alpha   90.00
_cell.angle_beta   90.00
_cell.angle_gamma   90.00
#
_symmetry.space_group_name_H-M   'P 1'
#
loop_
_entity.id
_entity.type
_entity.pdbx_description
1 polymer ?
#
loop_
_entity_poly.entity_id
_entity_poly.type
_entity_poly.pdbx_seq_one_letter_code
_entity_poly.pdbx_strand_id
1 'polypeptide(L)'
;MRKQQKYHFLLFALLTLFVSSCNLSDIIDDDDDKDDDPDSQVMTAKINGESFSAVENEDTFIQLDEVEGDLDLNGDVYELSISALDFGSTHLTTINLALYGDKFSELKVGSKFDEVTEENVTSGNPSGAIGVVSKASLGNGGTEYGGLTLLTGSISVEITKLDKENELVSGKFSFVAYDDDNDANINVTDGVFTNVEY
;
A
#
# COMPACT_ATOMS: atom_id res chain seq x y z
N MET A 1 -21.74 -62.36 21.88
CA MET A 1 -22.85 -61.39 21.78
C MET A 1 -22.35 -60.15 21.05
N ARG A 2 -22.79 -59.96 19.80
CA ARG A 2 -22.60 -58.77 18.97
C ARG A 2 -23.96 -58.09 18.86
N LYS A 3 -24.01 -56.75 18.91
CA LYS A 3 -24.86 -55.87 18.07
C LYS A 3 -24.97 -54.46 18.68
N GLN A 4 -24.07 -53.55 18.32
CA GLN A 4 -24.33 -52.12 18.27
C GLN A 4 -23.37 -51.49 17.25
N GLN A 5 -23.76 -51.42 15.97
CA GLN A 5 -22.96 -50.71 14.96
C GLN A 5 -23.76 -50.34 13.69
N LYS A 6 -25.05 -49.98 13.82
CA LYS A 6 -25.88 -49.67 12.64
C LYS A 6 -26.76 -48.41 12.72
N TYR A 7 -26.45 -47.46 13.62
CA TYR A 7 -27.25 -46.24 13.74
C TYR A 7 -26.49 -44.92 13.50
N HIS A 8 -25.19 -44.94 13.21
CA HIS A 8 -24.43 -43.71 12.94
C HIS A 8 -24.40 -43.30 11.46
N PHE A 9 -24.64 -44.24 10.53
CA PHE A 9 -24.69 -43.90 9.10
C PHE A 9 -26.00 -43.21 8.68
N LEU A 10 -27.08 -43.36 9.46
CA LEU A 10 -28.38 -42.76 9.12
C LEU A 10 -28.49 -41.30 9.60
N LEU A 11 -27.70 -40.89 10.60
CA LEU A 11 -27.70 -39.52 11.11
C LEU A 11 -26.86 -38.58 10.22
N PHE A 12 -25.86 -39.10 9.50
CA PHE A 12 -25.01 -38.30 8.62
C PHE A 12 -25.65 -38.03 7.24
N ALA A 13 -26.62 -38.86 6.83
CA ALA A 13 -27.31 -38.70 5.54
C ALA A 13 -28.50 -37.71 5.59
N LEU A 14 -28.96 -37.30 6.79
CA LEU A 14 -30.08 -36.38 6.94
C LEU A 14 -29.65 -34.90 7.05
N LEU A 15 -28.35 -34.62 7.23
CA LEU A 15 -27.84 -33.26 7.40
C LEU A 15 -27.42 -32.58 6.08
N THR A 16 -27.44 -33.29 4.96
CA THR A 16 -27.00 -32.79 3.65
C THR A 16 -28.14 -32.28 2.75
N LEU A 17 -29.38 -32.24 3.25
CA LEU A 17 -30.57 -31.84 2.47
C LEU A 17 -31.03 -30.38 2.70
N PHE A 18 -30.23 -29.53 3.37
CA PHE A 18 -30.55 -28.11 3.58
C PHE A 18 -29.58 -27.11 2.95
N VAL A 19 -28.71 -27.55 2.04
CA VAL A 19 -27.81 -26.66 1.28
C VAL A 19 -28.13 -26.74 -0.21
N SER A 20 -29.25 -26.16 -0.62
CA SER A 20 -29.50 -25.74 -2.01
C SER A 20 -30.73 -24.84 -2.07
N SER A 21 -30.49 -23.55 -2.31
CA SER A 21 -31.25 -22.67 -3.22
C SER A 21 -31.41 -21.21 -2.76
N CYS A 22 -30.46 -20.65 -2.01
CA CYS A 22 -30.20 -19.21 -2.18
C CYS A 22 -29.30 -19.08 -3.40
N ASN A 23 -29.88 -18.78 -4.55
CA ASN A 23 -29.15 -18.23 -5.69
C ASN A 23 -28.64 -16.84 -5.25
N LEU A 24 -27.43 -16.83 -4.69
CA LEU A 24 -26.68 -15.63 -4.37
C LEU A 24 -25.97 -15.09 -5.64
N SER A 25 -26.59 -15.27 -6.81
CA SER A 25 -26.10 -14.79 -8.10
C SER A 25 -26.86 -13.57 -8.60
N ASP A 26 -27.99 -13.22 -7.98
CA ASP A 26 -28.90 -12.17 -8.47
C ASP A 26 -28.95 -10.96 -7.52
N ILE A 27 -27.99 -10.82 -6.60
CA ILE A 27 -27.88 -9.68 -5.65
C ILE A 27 -26.65 -8.81 -5.92
N ILE A 28 -25.79 -9.20 -6.87
CA ILE A 28 -24.65 -8.39 -7.28
C ILE A 28 -24.95 -7.90 -8.70
N ASP A 29 -25.91 -6.98 -8.80
CA ASP A 29 -25.90 -6.00 -9.88
C ASP A 29 -24.76 -5.04 -9.53
N ASP A 30 -23.61 -5.25 -10.19
CA ASP A 30 -22.49 -4.31 -10.28
C ASP A 30 -22.99 -3.04 -10.97
N ASP A 31 -23.65 -2.16 -10.20
CA ASP A 31 -23.62 -0.74 -10.50
C ASP A 31 -22.25 -0.23 -10.02
N ASP A 32 -21.37 -0.05 -11.00
CA ASP A 32 -20.04 0.59 -10.99
C ASP A 32 -20.07 2.08 -10.53
N ASP A 33 -21.05 2.47 -9.72
CA ASP A 33 -21.03 3.71 -8.96
C ASP A 33 -20.42 3.39 -7.58
N LYS A 34 -19.13 3.04 -7.57
CA LYS A 34 -18.34 3.34 -6.38
C LYS A 34 -18.33 4.85 -6.29
N ASP A 35 -19.25 5.39 -5.50
CA ASP A 35 -19.10 6.71 -4.89
C ASP A 35 -17.72 6.67 -4.23
N ASP A 36 -16.70 7.15 -4.97
CA ASP A 36 -15.38 7.42 -4.46
C ASP A 36 -15.61 8.43 -3.35
N ASP A 37 -15.73 7.93 -2.13
CA ASP A 37 -15.83 8.75 -0.94
C ASP A 37 -14.67 9.74 -1.00
N PRO A 38 -14.94 11.05 -1.15
CA PRO A 38 -13.90 12.04 -1.37
C PRO A 38 -12.89 12.08 -0.22
N ASP A 39 -13.23 11.48 0.92
CA ASP A 39 -12.41 11.46 2.12
C ASP A 39 -11.56 10.17 2.26
N SER A 40 -11.70 9.18 1.35
CA SER A 40 -10.88 7.97 1.39
C SER A 40 -9.40 8.23 1.03
N GLN A 41 -8.49 7.66 1.82
CA GLN A 41 -7.05 7.70 1.55
C GLN A 41 -6.68 6.53 0.62
N VAL A 42 -5.97 6.83 -0.47
CA VAL A 42 -5.71 5.84 -1.53
C VAL A 42 -4.28 5.93 -2.01
N MET A 43 -3.62 4.78 -2.16
CA MET A 43 -2.38 4.65 -2.92
C MET A 43 -2.51 3.59 -4.01
N THR A 44 -2.18 3.95 -5.24
CA THR A 44 -2.16 3.04 -6.40
C THR A 44 -0.83 3.12 -7.12
N ALA A 45 -0.42 2.02 -7.77
CA ALA A 45 0.76 1.97 -8.63
C ALA A 45 0.72 0.74 -9.55
N LYS A 46 1.73 0.62 -10.41
CA LYS A 46 2.09 -0.64 -11.07
C LYS A 46 3.47 -1.10 -10.63
N ILE A 47 3.55 -2.29 -10.04
CA ILE A 47 4.80 -2.93 -9.62
C ILE A 47 5.14 -4.03 -10.61
N ASN A 48 6.23 -3.87 -11.36
CA ASN A 48 6.60 -4.75 -12.48
C ASN A 48 5.47 -4.97 -13.50
N GLY A 49 4.58 -3.98 -13.64
CA GLY A 49 3.40 -4.04 -14.51
C GLY A 49 2.15 -4.63 -13.86
N GLU A 50 2.24 -5.25 -12.69
CA GLU A 50 1.08 -5.71 -11.90
C GLU A 50 0.46 -4.53 -11.14
N SER A 51 -0.87 -4.49 -11.04
CA SER A 51 -1.55 -3.39 -10.34
C SER A 51 -1.43 -3.57 -8.83
N PHE A 52 -1.17 -2.47 -8.13
CA PHE A 52 -1.19 -2.33 -6.68
C PHE A 52 -2.24 -1.28 -6.31
N SER A 53 -3.04 -1.57 -5.28
CA SER A 53 -4.04 -0.64 -4.76
C SER A 53 -4.24 -0.89 -3.27
N ALA A 54 -3.99 0.13 -2.46
CA ALA A 54 -4.38 0.17 -1.06
C ALA A 54 -5.40 1.30 -0.88
N VAL A 55 -6.50 0.99 -0.19
CA VAL A 55 -7.58 1.94 0.08
C VAL A 55 -7.90 1.88 1.56
N GLU A 56 -7.81 3.02 2.23
CA GLU A 56 -8.27 3.22 3.59
C GLU A 56 -9.66 3.89 3.60
N ASN A 57 -10.59 3.31 4.35
CA ASN A 57 -11.99 3.74 4.38
C ASN A 57 -12.57 3.46 5.78
N GLU A 58 -12.84 4.55 6.51
CA GLU A 58 -13.29 4.52 7.90
C GLU A 58 -14.61 3.75 8.13
N ASP A 59 -15.42 3.55 7.09
CA ASP A 59 -16.73 2.90 7.20
C ASP A 59 -16.65 1.36 7.14
N THR A 60 -15.46 0.77 6.98
CA THR A 60 -15.30 -0.69 6.92
C THR A 60 -14.97 -1.31 8.28
N PHE A 61 -15.76 -2.32 8.70
CA PHE A 61 -15.58 -2.99 10.00
C PHE A 61 -14.31 -3.85 10.06
N ILE A 62 -13.78 -4.30 8.92
CA ILE A 62 -12.52 -5.04 8.80
C ILE A 62 -11.79 -4.48 7.59
N GLN A 63 -10.85 -3.58 7.85
CA GLN A 63 -9.90 -3.06 6.88
C GLN A 63 -8.58 -3.80 7.05
N LEU A 64 -8.05 -4.37 5.97
CA LEU A 64 -6.73 -5.00 5.95
C LEU A 64 -5.72 -4.21 5.13
N ASP A 65 -6.19 -3.34 4.24
CA ASP A 65 -5.37 -2.38 3.51
C ASP A 65 -5.22 -1.12 4.34
N GLU A 66 -4.08 -0.44 4.24
CA GLU A 66 -3.75 0.73 5.06
C GLU A 66 -3.00 1.75 4.20
N VAL A 67 -3.28 3.04 4.39
CA VAL A 67 -2.58 4.14 3.73
C VAL A 67 -2.35 5.24 4.77
N GLU A 68 -1.12 5.34 5.27
CA GLU A 68 -0.76 6.24 6.36
C GLU A 68 0.34 7.21 5.93
N GLY A 69 0.23 8.48 6.33
CA GLY A 69 1.32 9.45 6.31
C GLY A 69 1.81 9.76 7.72
N ASP A 70 3.08 10.16 7.82
CA ASP A 70 3.69 10.60 9.08
C ASP A 70 4.68 11.73 8.80
N LEU A 71 4.61 12.80 9.59
CA LEU A 71 5.52 13.94 9.50
C LEU A 71 6.39 14.06 10.76
N ASP A 72 7.69 13.80 10.59
CA ASP A 72 8.69 14.11 11.62
C ASP A 72 9.33 15.49 11.33
N LEU A 73 9.41 16.32 12.38
CA LEU A 73 9.97 17.66 12.34
C LEU A 73 11.14 17.79 13.32
N ASN A 74 12.31 18.14 12.79
CA ASN A 74 13.47 18.53 13.59
C ASN A 74 13.83 19.99 13.32
N GLY A 75 13.13 20.89 14.02
CA GLY A 75 13.18 22.32 13.72
C GLY A 75 12.40 22.61 12.44
N ASP A 76 13.05 23.16 11.42
CA ASP A 76 12.44 23.39 10.12
C ASP A 76 12.63 22.19 9.16
N VAL A 77 13.64 21.34 9.40
CA VAL A 77 13.92 20.14 8.60
C VAL A 77 12.83 19.11 8.85
N TYR A 78 12.38 18.46 7.79
CA TYR A 78 11.31 17.48 7.89
C TYR A 78 11.60 16.19 7.11
N GLU A 79 10.96 15.12 7.59
CA GLU A 79 10.76 13.86 6.90
C GLU A 79 9.25 13.63 6.80
N LEU A 80 8.72 13.60 5.58
CA LEU A 80 7.34 13.22 5.31
C LEU A 80 7.34 11.79 4.76
N SER A 81 6.82 10.85 5.55
CA SER A 81 6.65 9.46 5.17
C SER A 81 5.24 9.22 4.65
N ILE A 82 5.12 8.38 3.62
CA ILE A 82 3.84 7.96 3.05
C ILE A 82 3.95 6.46 2.80
N SER A 83 3.11 5.69 3.46
CA SER A 83 3.11 4.23 3.41
C SER A 83 1.78 3.71 2.89
N ALA A 84 1.84 2.53 2.27
CA ALA A 84 0.65 1.81 1.86
C ALA A 84 0.88 0.30 1.96
N LEU A 85 -0.17 -0.40 2.39
CA LEU A 85 -0.21 -1.84 2.52
C LEU A 85 -1.45 -2.38 1.80
N ASP A 86 -1.22 -3.33 0.88
CA ASP A 86 -2.27 -4.09 0.20
C ASP A 86 -2.23 -5.53 0.72
N PHE A 87 -3.29 -5.93 1.42
CA PHE A 87 -3.44 -7.27 1.98
C PHE A 87 -4.26 -8.15 1.03
N GLY A 88 -3.55 -8.69 0.04
CA GLY A 88 -4.11 -9.70 -0.86
C GLY A 88 -4.43 -11.03 -0.16
N SER A 89 -5.22 -11.86 -0.84
CA SER A 89 -5.61 -13.20 -0.34
C SER A 89 -4.43 -14.16 -0.07
N THR A 90 -3.29 -13.92 -0.71
CA THR A 90 -2.12 -14.82 -0.73
C THR A 90 -0.80 -14.09 -0.50
N HIS A 91 -0.82 -12.75 -0.54
CA HIS A 91 0.37 -11.91 -0.48
C HIS A 91 0.06 -10.65 0.32
N LEU A 92 1.09 -10.07 0.90
CA LEU A 92 1.08 -8.73 1.47
C LEU A 92 2.08 -7.91 0.66
N THR A 93 1.65 -6.77 0.13
CA THR A 93 2.50 -5.87 -0.66
C THR A 93 2.56 -4.52 0.02
N THR A 94 3.76 -3.92 0.13
CA THR A 94 3.93 -2.58 0.70
C THR A 94 4.70 -1.65 -0.22
N ILE A 95 4.33 -0.37 -0.17
CA ILE A 95 5.10 0.74 -0.73
C ILE A 95 5.34 1.74 0.41
N ASN A 96 6.56 2.22 0.56
CA ASN A 96 6.89 3.31 1.47
C ASN A 96 7.70 4.37 0.73
N LEU A 97 7.34 5.63 0.92
CA LEU A 97 8.03 6.80 0.40
C LEU A 97 8.48 7.64 1.60
N ALA A 98 9.73 8.07 1.63
CA ALA A 98 10.22 9.05 2.58
C ALA A 98 10.72 10.29 1.83
N LEU A 99 10.19 11.46 2.14
CA LEU A 99 10.50 12.73 1.49
C LEU A 99 11.21 13.66 2.47
N TYR A 100 12.45 14.03 2.16
CA TYR A 100 13.28 14.88 3.01
C TYR A 100 13.37 16.30 2.45
N GLY A 101 13.29 17.29 3.34
CA GLY A 101 13.52 18.68 2.98
C GLY A 101 13.93 19.58 4.14
N ASP A 102 14.60 20.69 3.80
CA ASP A 102 15.21 21.59 4.78
C ASP A 102 14.20 22.42 5.58
N LYS A 103 13.05 22.74 4.96
CA LYS A 103 12.01 23.60 5.54
C LYS A 103 10.62 23.12 5.16
N PHE A 104 9.86 22.60 6.13
CA PHE A 104 8.48 22.20 5.90
C PHE A 104 7.61 23.37 5.42
N SER A 105 7.90 24.60 5.87
CA SER A 105 7.20 25.81 5.41
C SER A 105 7.34 26.07 3.90
N GLU A 106 8.40 25.57 3.26
CA GLU A 106 8.66 25.73 1.82
C GLU A 106 8.01 24.62 0.97
N LEU A 107 7.55 23.51 1.59
CA LEU A 107 6.78 22.47 0.91
C LEU A 107 5.47 23.06 0.36
N LYS A 108 5.22 22.82 -0.93
CA LYS A 108 4.08 23.37 -1.66
C LYS A 108 3.68 22.46 -2.82
N VAL A 109 2.49 22.71 -3.37
CA VAL A 109 2.07 22.06 -4.63
C VAL A 109 3.09 22.34 -5.73
N GLY A 110 3.46 21.29 -6.47
CA GLY A 110 4.49 21.28 -7.49
C GLY A 110 5.91 21.07 -6.95
N SER A 111 6.11 20.93 -5.63
CA SER A 111 7.38 20.45 -5.08
C SER A 111 7.72 19.08 -5.66
N LYS A 112 8.99 18.92 -6.05
CA LYS A 112 9.53 17.69 -6.63
C LYS A 112 10.67 17.17 -5.78
N PHE A 113 10.71 15.86 -5.62
CA PHE A 113 11.76 15.14 -4.92
C PHE A 113 12.35 14.10 -5.87
N ASP A 114 13.65 14.19 -6.06
CA ASP A 114 14.46 13.20 -6.76
C ASP A 114 15.26 12.40 -5.73
N GLU A 115 16.10 11.47 -6.19
CA GLU A 115 16.95 10.63 -5.35
C GLU A 115 17.82 11.42 -4.34
N VAL A 116 17.95 10.88 -3.14
CA VAL A 116 18.93 11.38 -2.15
C VAL A 116 20.34 11.09 -2.65
N THR A 117 21.16 12.13 -2.75
CA THR A 117 22.57 12.02 -3.16
C THR A 117 23.50 11.95 -1.95
N GLU A 118 24.72 11.41 -2.13
CA GLU A 118 25.76 11.42 -1.10
C GLU A 118 26.10 12.85 -0.63
N GLU A 119 26.08 13.81 -1.56
CA GLU A 119 26.26 15.24 -1.25
C GLU A 119 25.17 15.74 -0.30
N ASN A 120 23.90 15.41 -0.57
CA ASN A 120 22.78 15.82 0.27
C ASN A 120 22.89 15.24 1.69
N VAL A 121 23.24 13.96 1.83
CA VAL A 121 23.41 13.31 3.14
C VAL A 121 24.58 13.92 3.93
N THR A 122 25.72 14.13 3.27
CA THR A 122 26.94 14.62 3.94
C THR A 122 26.87 16.11 4.28
N SER A 123 25.96 16.86 3.67
CA SER A 123 25.73 18.28 3.99
C SER A 123 25.11 18.52 5.39
N GLY A 124 24.54 17.47 6.00
CA GLY A 124 23.82 17.53 7.27
C GLY A 124 22.35 17.94 7.15
N ASN A 125 21.89 18.30 5.94
CA ASN A 125 20.48 18.54 5.62
C ASN A 125 20.10 17.68 4.40
N PRO A 126 19.69 16.41 4.61
CA PRO A 126 19.31 15.57 3.50
C PRO A 126 18.06 16.15 2.83
N SER A 127 18.08 16.20 1.49
CA SER A 127 16.93 16.52 0.66
C SER A 127 16.80 15.48 -0.44
N GLY A 128 15.56 15.17 -0.83
CA GLY A 128 15.25 14.17 -1.84
C GLY A 128 14.20 13.18 -1.36
N ALA A 129 14.13 12.03 -2.02
CA ALA A 129 13.21 10.96 -1.69
C ALA A 129 13.90 9.60 -1.63
N ILE A 130 13.31 8.71 -0.84
CA ILE A 130 13.63 7.28 -0.80
C ILE A 130 12.34 6.51 -1.03
N GLY A 131 12.39 5.48 -1.88
CA GLY A 131 11.29 4.55 -2.10
C GLY A 131 11.68 3.15 -1.64
N VAL A 132 10.74 2.46 -1.01
CA VAL A 132 10.85 1.05 -0.64
C VAL A 132 9.61 0.33 -1.15
N VAL A 133 9.80 -0.87 -1.70
CA VAL A 133 8.70 -1.75 -2.11
C VAL A 133 9.01 -3.17 -1.70
N SER A 134 8.01 -3.87 -1.18
CA SER A 134 8.17 -5.28 -0.80
C SER A 134 6.90 -6.08 -1.07
N LYS A 135 7.07 -7.38 -1.28
CA LYS A 135 5.97 -8.35 -1.39
C LYS A 135 6.34 -9.61 -0.66
N ALA A 136 5.48 -10.07 0.24
CA ALA A 136 5.65 -11.29 1.01
C ALA A 136 4.47 -12.23 0.77
N SER A 137 4.75 -13.54 0.70
CA SER A 137 3.72 -14.56 0.60
C SER A 137 3.19 -14.95 1.98
N LEU A 138 1.87 -14.91 2.13
CA LEU A 138 1.20 -15.24 3.40
C LEU A 138 1.18 -16.75 3.69
N GLY A 139 1.32 -17.58 2.65
CA GLY A 139 1.22 -19.04 2.78
C GLY A 139 2.47 -19.70 3.36
N ASN A 140 3.64 -19.18 3.04
CA ASN A 140 4.94 -19.72 3.48
C ASN A 140 5.76 -18.73 4.32
N GLY A 141 5.33 -17.47 4.43
CA GLY A 141 6.03 -16.41 5.16
C GLY A 141 7.32 -15.93 4.49
N GLY A 142 7.56 -16.28 3.22
CA GLY A 142 8.73 -15.85 2.46
C GLY A 142 8.51 -14.50 1.78
N THR A 143 9.55 -13.68 1.76
CA THR A 143 9.61 -12.48 0.91
C THR A 143 9.80 -12.91 -0.55
N GLU A 144 8.93 -12.45 -1.43
CA GLU A 144 9.07 -12.66 -2.87
C GLU A 144 10.07 -11.68 -3.47
N TYR A 145 9.94 -10.41 -3.07
CA TYR A 145 10.90 -9.36 -3.38
C TYR A 145 10.88 -8.26 -2.31
N GLY A 146 11.99 -7.56 -2.18
CA GLY A 146 12.13 -6.40 -1.29
C GLY A 146 13.26 -5.52 -1.79
N GLY A 147 12.94 -4.30 -2.21
CA GLY A 147 13.93 -3.39 -2.77
C GLY A 147 13.79 -1.96 -2.26
N LEU A 148 14.88 -1.23 -2.35
CA LEU A 148 14.98 0.17 -1.93
C LEU A 148 15.81 0.99 -2.93
N THR A 149 15.58 2.31 -2.96
CA THR A 149 16.21 3.19 -3.96
C THR A 149 17.61 3.67 -3.59
N LEU A 150 18.00 3.62 -2.31
CA LEU A 150 19.25 4.21 -1.79
C LEU A 150 20.55 3.61 -2.38
N LEU A 151 20.50 2.39 -2.94
CA LEU A 151 21.70 1.71 -3.44
C LEU A 151 21.97 1.99 -4.92
N THR A 152 20.94 1.83 -5.76
CA THR A 152 21.06 1.83 -7.23
C THR A 152 19.78 2.29 -7.93
N GLY A 153 18.83 2.82 -7.17
CA GLY A 153 17.52 3.20 -7.67
C GLY A 153 17.42 4.66 -8.08
N SER A 154 16.38 4.96 -8.86
CA SER A 154 15.94 6.32 -9.15
C SER A 154 14.55 6.50 -8.57
N ILE A 155 14.23 7.67 -8.04
CA ILE A 155 12.89 8.03 -7.57
C ILE A 155 12.53 9.43 -8.04
N SER A 156 11.27 9.62 -8.38
CA SER A 156 10.66 10.91 -8.67
C SER A 156 9.33 10.98 -7.95
N VAL A 157 9.15 11.99 -7.09
CA VAL A 157 7.87 12.28 -6.41
C VAL A 157 7.48 13.73 -6.68
N GLU A 158 6.21 13.98 -7.00
CA GLU A 158 5.66 15.32 -7.19
C GLU A 158 4.41 15.52 -6.32
N ILE A 159 4.41 16.56 -5.49
CA ILE A 159 3.24 16.94 -4.69
C ILE A 159 2.23 17.64 -5.60
N THR A 160 1.04 17.07 -5.73
CA THR A 160 -0.03 17.59 -6.60
C THR A 160 -1.14 18.31 -5.83
N LYS A 161 -1.33 17.99 -4.55
CA LYS A 161 -2.17 18.72 -3.61
C LYS A 161 -1.52 18.73 -2.23
N LEU A 162 -1.70 19.81 -1.49
CA LEU A 162 -1.20 19.97 -0.14
C LEU A 162 -2.12 20.90 0.64
N ASP A 163 -2.68 20.40 1.72
CA ASP A 163 -3.40 21.14 2.73
C ASP A 163 -2.67 20.95 4.06
N LYS A 164 -2.07 22.01 4.60
CA LYS A 164 -1.34 21.96 5.88
C LYS A 164 -2.23 22.25 7.08
N GLU A 165 -3.44 22.77 6.85
CA GLU A 165 -4.39 23.05 7.93
C GLU A 165 -5.13 21.76 8.31
N ASN A 166 -5.45 20.94 7.30
CA ASN A 166 -6.10 19.64 7.48
C ASN A 166 -5.13 18.46 7.34
N GLU A 167 -3.81 18.70 7.28
CA GLU A 167 -2.80 17.63 7.25
C GLU A 167 -2.97 16.64 6.07
N LEU A 168 -3.43 17.11 4.89
CA LEU A 168 -3.67 16.26 3.72
C LEU A 168 -2.66 16.49 2.59
N VAL A 169 -2.12 15.41 2.04
CA VAL A 169 -1.20 15.45 0.90
C VAL A 169 -1.63 14.50 -0.22
N SER A 170 -1.39 14.91 -1.46
CA SER A 170 -1.57 14.05 -2.63
C SER A 170 -0.45 14.26 -3.61
N GLY A 171 -0.09 13.23 -4.36
CA GLY A 171 1.07 13.28 -5.24
C GLY A 171 1.14 12.14 -6.21
N LYS A 172 2.16 12.23 -7.07
CA LYS A 172 2.51 11.20 -8.05
C LYS A 172 3.91 10.74 -7.79
N PHE A 173 4.17 9.46 -8.04
CA PHE A 173 5.50 8.90 -7.87
C PHE A 173 5.82 7.82 -8.89
N SER A 174 7.11 7.62 -9.10
CA SER A 174 7.66 6.48 -9.82
C SER A 174 9.06 6.22 -9.32
N PHE A 175 9.45 4.96 -9.17
CA PHE A 175 10.82 4.61 -8.80
C PHE A 175 11.24 3.23 -9.30
N VAL A 176 12.55 3.02 -9.32
CA VAL A 176 13.17 1.72 -9.53
C VAL A 176 13.88 1.35 -8.25
N ALA A 177 13.42 0.29 -7.58
CA ALA A 177 14.04 -0.22 -6.37
C ALA A 177 14.95 -1.40 -6.71
N TYR A 178 16.06 -1.57 -5.99
CA TYR A 178 16.94 -2.71 -6.18
C TYR A 178 16.81 -3.69 -5.02
N ASP A 179 16.58 -4.95 -5.37
CA ASP A 179 16.50 -6.10 -4.47
C ASP A 179 17.84 -6.83 -4.50
N ASP A 180 18.60 -6.68 -3.42
CA ASP A 180 19.95 -7.26 -3.29
C ASP A 180 19.92 -8.78 -3.13
N ASP A 181 18.87 -9.33 -2.51
CA ASP A 181 18.74 -10.77 -2.30
C ASP A 181 18.49 -11.51 -3.62
N ASN A 182 17.75 -10.87 -4.54
CA ASN A 182 17.40 -11.42 -5.85
C ASN A 182 18.25 -10.90 -7.02
N ASP A 183 19.17 -9.95 -6.79
CA ASP A 183 19.96 -9.25 -7.82
C ASP A 183 19.06 -8.73 -8.97
N ALA A 184 17.99 -8.01 -8.59
CA ALA A 184 16.93 -7.62 -9.52
C ALA A 184 16.40 -6.20 -9.27
N ASN A 185 15.96 -5.55 -10.34
CA ASN A 185 15.26 -4.26 -10.28
C ASN A 185 13.74 -4.47 -10.22
N ILE A 186 13.09 -3.75 -9.32
CA ILE A 186 11.63 -3.68 -9.17
C ILE A 186 11.17 -2.32 -9.68
N ASN A 187 10.36 -2.32 -10.74
CA ASN A 187 9.88 -1.09 -11.37
C ASN A 187 8.52 -0.70 -10.80
N VAL A 188 8.45 0.45 -10.12
CA VAL A 188 7.21 1.03 -9.61
C VAL A 188 6.86 2.25 -10.48
N THR A 189 5.76 2.13 -11.20
CA THR A 189 5.34 3.12 -12.22
C THR A 189 3.89 3.53 -12.00
N ASP A 190 3.48 4.64 -12.63
CA ASP A 190 2.12 5.18 -12.54
C ASP A 190 1.61 5.35 -11.09
N GLY A 191 2.50 5.65 -10.15
CA GLY A 191 2.19 5.76 -8.74
C GLY A 191 1.41 7.04 -8.41
N VAL A 192 0.35 6.91 -7.62
CA VAL A 192 -0.47 8.03 -7.12
C VAL A 192 -0.84 7.76 -5.68
N PHE A 193 -0.69 8.76 -4.82
CA PHE A 193 -1.30 8.79 -3.49
C PHE A 193 -2.25 9.99 -3.40
N THR A 194 -3.43 9.78 -2.82
CA THR A 194 -4.53 10.75 -2.79
C THR A 194 -5.04 10.90 -1.37
N ASN A 195 -5.24 12.15 -0.95
CA ASN A 195 -5.79 12.55 0.35
C ASN A 195 -5.16 11.79 1.54
N VAL A 196 -3.84 11.60 1.54
CA VAL A 196 -3.15 10.96 2.66
C VAL A 196 -3.00 11.95 3.81
N GLU A 197 -3.45 11.58 5.00
CA GLU A 197 -3.26 12.32 6.25
C GLU A 197 -1.81 12.16 6.75
N TYR A 198 -1.16 13.21 7.28
CA TYR A 198 0.26 13.17 7.70
C TYR A 198 0.62 14.06 8.89
#